data_AF-A0A7C5Z2C4-F1
#
_entry.id   AF-A0A7C5Z2C4-F1
#
_cell.length_a   1.000
_cell.length_b   1.000
_cell.length_c   1.000
_cell.angle_alpha   90.00
_cell.angle_beta   90.00
_cell.angle_gamma   90.00
#
_symmetry.space_group_name_H-M   'P 1'
#
loop_
_entity.id
_entity.type
_entity.pdbx_description
1 polymer ?
#
loop_
_entity_poly.entity_id
_entity_poly.type
_entity_poly.pdbx_seq_one_letter_code
_entity_poly.pdbx_strand_id
1 'polypeptide(L)'
;MAAAVLLIAPAASIAKEQSLSQLDRILLIRGLDREVAVAKVALPRGKHGLFINDKGQIDEERAKKELQANGPAIQPGIPVEITKIQFKNHAVVFEINNGGKSRKKWYQHIEIGMGGMMQPIDQNQQQNPIAYGSSITLTFPGKKVPNLSVDQAKQLLSVALDFHRKLPTELYSPKVPEKFKEAIKNHQVLVGMDRDAVLSAKGTPFRKVRETKPNGEETEDWLYGLPPHVLFVTFSGDTVIKVQQY
;
A
#
# COMPACT_ATOMS: atom_id res chain seq x y z
N MET A 1 -24.54 -48.17 -56.74
CA MET A 1 -23.57 -47.14 -56.31
C MET A 1 -24.26 -46.24 -55.31
N ALA A 2 -23.86 -46.26 -54.04
CA ALA A 2 -24.44 -45.43 -53.00
C ALA A 2 -23.42 -44.35 -52.59
N ALA A 3 -23.75 -43.09 -52.82
CA ALA A 3 -22.91 -41.96 -52.44
C ALA A 3 -23.27 -41.52 -51.02
N ALA A 4 -22.33 -41.63 -50.10
CA ALA A 4 -22.45 -41.10 -48.74
C ALA A 4 -22.01 -39.63 -48.73
N VAL A 5 -22.94 -38.73 -48.38
CA VAL A 5 -22.66 -37.31 -48.16
C VAL A 5 -22.18 -37.13 -46.73
N LEU A 6 -20.90 -36.80 -46.55
CA LEU A 6 -20.36 -36.39 -45.26
C LEU A 6 -20.70 -34.92 -44.99
N LEU A 7 -21.57 -34.67 -44.01
CA LEU A 7 -21.78 -33.35 -43.42
C LEU A 7 -20.64 -33.05 -42.46
N ILE A 8 -19.77 -32.11 -42.82
CA ILE A 8 -18.75 -31.55 -41.92
C ILE A 8 -19.41 -30.43 -41.13
N ALA A 9 -19.67 -30.66 -39.84
CA ALA A 9 -20.06 -29.60 -38.92
C ALA A 9 -18.79 -28.83 -38.47
N PRO A 10 -18.80 -27.49 -38.44
CA PRO A 10 -17.67 -26.73 -37.92
C PRO A 10 -17.60 -26.88 -36.40
N ALA A 11 -16.49 -27.42 -35.91
CA ALA A 11 -16.18 -27.45 -34.49
C ALA A 11 -15.96 -26.01 -34.00
N ALA A 12 -16.97 -25.41 -33.40
CA ALA A 12 -16.81 -24.19 -32.61
C ALA A 12 -15.89 -24.52 -31.41
N SER A 13 -14.65 -24.05 -31.47
CA SER A 13 -13.77 -24.05 -30.29
C SER A 13 -14.36 -23.15 -29.23
N ILE A 14 -15.00 -23.75 -28.23
CA ILE A 14 -15.30 -23.09 -26.97
C ILE A 14 -13.94 -22.85 -26.31
N ALA A 15 -13.38 -21.65 -26.48
CA ALA A 15 -12.27 -21.18 -25.68
C ALA A 15 -12.73 -21.19 -24.21
N LYS A 16 -12.36 -22.24 -23.49
CA LYS A 16 -12.65 -22.39 -22.06
C LYS A 16 -12.06 -21.17 -21.37
N GLU A 17 -12.92 -20.31 -20.84
CA GLU A 17 -12.54 -19.09 -20.12
C GLU A 17 -11.55 -19.49 -19.01
N GLN A 18 -10.25 -19.26 -19.25
CA GLN A 18 -9.19 -19.70 -18.35
C GLN A 18 -9.22 -18.81 -17.12
N SER A 19 -9.89 -19.28 -16.07
CA SER A 19 -9.89 -18.64 -14.76
C SER A 19 -8.53 -18.74 -14.10
N LEU A 20 -8.14 -17.72 -13.34
CA LEU A 20 -6.87 -17.61 -12.62
C LEU A 20 -6.52 -18.89 -11.85
N SER A 21 -5.43 -19.56 -12.27
CA SER A 21 -4.98 -20.81 -11.65
C SER A 21 -4.34 -20.56 -10.27
N GLN A 22 -4.12 -21.63 -9.49
CA GLN A 22 -3.39 -21.50 -8.23
C GLN A 22 -1.94 -21.03 -8.44
N LEU A 23 -1.28 -21.48 -9.52
CA LEU A 23 0.08 -21.05 -9.85
C LEU A 23 0.12 -19.56 -10.20
N ASP A 24 -0.84 -19.06 -10.98
CA ASP A 24 -0.90 -17.64 -11.35
C ASP A 24 -1.13 -16.75 -10.11
N ARG A 25 -1.97 -17.21 -9.16
CA ARG A 25 -2.14 -16.52 -7.87
C ARG A 25 -0.84 -16.43 -7.08
N ILE A 26 -0.07 -17.51 -7.04
CA ILE A 26 1.23 -17.54 -6.34
C ILE A 26 2.22 -16.59 -7.03
N LEU A 27 2.27 -16.56 -8.36
CA LEU A 27 3.13 -15.64 -9.11
C LEU A 27 2.73 -14.18 -8.89
N LEU A 28 1.43 -13.87 -8.87
CA LEU A 28 0.93 -12.54 -8.53
C LEU A 28 1.32 -12.12 -7.12
N ILE A 29 1.15 -13.00 -6.12
CA ILE A 29 1.58 -12.71 -4.75
C ILE A 29 3.08 -12.46 -4.72
N ARG A 30 3.90 -13.35 -5.27
CA ARG A 30 5.36 -13.21 -5.23
C ARG A 30 5.87 -11.96 -5.96
N GLY A 31 5.21 -11.57 -7.05
CA GLY A 31 5.63 -10.43 -7.85
C GLY A 31 5.08 -9.07 -7.40
N LEU A 32 4.08 -9.04 -6.52
CA LEU A 32 3.42 -7.79 -6.11
C LEU A 32 3.32 -7.62 -4.60
N ASP A 33 3.52 -8.65 -3.79
CA ASP A 33 3.60 -8.47 -2.33
C ASP A 33 4.86 -7.66 -2.00
N ARG A 34 4.68 -6.63 -1.16
CA ARG A 34 5.70 -5.62 -0.82
C ARG A 34 6.18 -4.76 -1.99
N GLU A 35 5.51 -4.84 -3.14
CA GLU A 35 5.81 -3.94 -4.24
C GLU A 35 5.46 -2.49 -3.85
N VAL A 36 6.43 -1.59 -4.07
CA VAL A 36 6.27 -0.16 -3.81
C VAL A 36 5.87 0.55 -5.09
N ALA A 37 4.94 1.50 -4.97
CA ALA A 37 4.51 2.37 -6.05
C ALA A 37 4.20 3.77 -5.52
N VAL A 38 4.01 4.74 -6.41
CA VAL A 38 3.56 6.10 -6.03
C VAL A 38 2.08 6.25 -6.35
N ALA A 39 1.27 6.72 -5.40
CA ALA A 39 -0.14 6.99 -5.66
C ALA A 39 -0.30 8.12 -6.70
N LYS A 40 -1.04 7.88 -7.78
CA LYS A 40 -1.38 8.90 -8.80
C LYS A 40 -2.65 9.67 -8.46
N VAL A 41 -3.51 9.06 -7.66
CA VAL A 41 -4.81 9.59 -7.23
C VAL A 41 -4.94 9.46 -5.72
N ALA A 42 -5.86 10.21 -5.12
CA ALA A 42 -6.17 10.06 -3.71
C ALA A 42 -6.82 8.69 -3.45
N LEU A 43 -6.32 7.94 -2.46
CA LEU A 43 -6.90 6.65 -2.09
C LEU A 43 -7.80 6.83 -0.86
N PRO A 44 -9.09 6.43 -0.90
CA PRO A 44 -10.02 6.60 0.22
C PRO A 44 -9.64 5.76 1.44
N ARG A 45 -9.94 6.25 2.65
CA ARG A 45 -9.97 5.41 3.86
C ARG A 45 -11.13 4.42 3.80
N GLY A 46 -11.13 3.44 4.70
CA GLY A 46 -12.26 2.55 4.91
C GLY A 46 -12.17 1.21 4.16
N LYS A 47 -13.30 0.51 4.07
CA LYS A 47 -13.31 -0.92 3.73
C LYS A 47 -13.17 -1.22 2.23
N HIS A 48 -13.44 -0.25 1.37
CA HIS A 48 -13.64 -0.49 -0.07
C HIS A 48 -12.56 0.15 -0.93
N GLY A 49 -12.15 1.39 -0.63
CA GLY A 49 -11.14 2.12 -1.39
C GLY A 49 -11.56 2.33 -2.85
N LEU A 50 -10.64 2.16 -3.80
CA LEU A 50 -10.90 2.35 -5.23
C LEU A 50 -11.31 1.06 -5.94
N PHE A 51 -12.07 1.21 -7.02
CA PHE A 51 -12.45 0.13 -7.92
C PHE A 51 -11.95 0.47 -9.31
N ILE A 52 -11.30 -0.49 -9.95
CA ILE A 52 -10.80 -0.40 -11.31
C ILE A 52 -11.41 -1.57 -12.09
N ASN A 53 -11.95 -1.31 -13.27
CA ASN A 53 -12.47 -2.38 -14.13
C ASN A 53 -11.35 -3.07 -14.91
N ASP A 54 -11.69 -4.14 -15.64
CA ASP A 54 -10.79 -4.90 -16.49
C ASP A 54 -10.25 -4.13 -17.71
N LYS A 55 -10.66 -2.86 -17.89
CA LYS A 55 -10.16 -1.92 -18.89
C LYS A 55 -9.23 -0.85 -18.30
N GLY A 56 -8.91 -0.94 -17.01
CA GLY A 56 -8.02 0.03 -16.35
C GLY A 56 -8.68 1.38 -16.07
N GLN A 57 -10.02 1.42 -15.91
CA GLN A 57 -10.76 2.64 -15.61
C GLN A 57 -11.22 2.65 -14.15
N ILE A 58 -11.02 3.77 -13.46
CA ILE A 58 -11.49 3.97 -12.10
C ILE A 58 -13.01 4.21 -12.11
N ASP A 59 -13.73 3.60 -11.18
CA ASP A 59 -15.12 3.95 -10.87
C ASP A 59 -15.15 5.30 -10.12
N GLU A 60 -15.16 6.39 -10.89
CA GLU A 60 -15.05 7.77 -10.37
C GLU A 60 -16.20 8.16 -9.44
N GLU A 61 -17.43 7.73 -9.75
CA GLU A 61 -18.59 8.02 -8.92
C GLU A 61 -18.44 7.39 -7.53
N ARG A 62 -18.01 6.13 -7.50
CA ARG A 62 -17.76 5.43 -6.24
C ARG A 62 -16.56 6.01 -5.51
N ALA A 63 -15.48 6.32 -6.22
CA ALA A 63 -14.29 6.95 -5.64
C ALA A 63 -14.66 8.26 -4.93
N LYS A 64 -15.46 9.13 -5.58
CA LYS A 64 -15.95 10.38 -5.00
C LYS A 64 -16.78 10.14 -3.74
N LYS A 65 -17.71 9.18 -3.76
CA LYS A 65 -18.53 8.83 -2.59
C LYS A 65 -17.66 8.35 -1.41
N GLU A 66 -16.70 7.46 -1.67
CA GLU A 66 -15.79 6.94 -0.64
C GLU A 66 -14.89 8.05 -0.07
N LEU A 67 -14.37 8.96 -0.90
CA LEU A 67 -13.58 10.12 -0.45
C LEU A 67 -14.41 11.11 0.38
N GLN A 68 -15.65 11.38 -0.02
CA GLN A 68 -16.55 12.27 0.74
C GLN A 68 -16.92 11.67 2.10
N ALA A 69 -17.19 10.36 2.15
CA ALA A 69 -17.61 9.70 3.37
C ALA A 69 -16.45 9.44 4.36
N ASN A 70 -15.29 9.03 3.86
CA ASN A 70 -14.19 8.53 4.71
C ASN A 70 -12.95 9.45 4.71
N GLY A 71 -12.86 10.39 3.78
CA GLY A 71 -11.67 11.17 3.51
C GLY A 71 -10.54 10.35 2.86
N PRO A 72 -9.46 11.03 2.43
CA PRO A 72 -8.30 10.38 1.84
C PRO A 72 -7.42 9.72 2.90
N ALA A 73 -7.04 8.46 2.67
CA ALA A 73 -6.00 7.76 3.41
C ALA A 73 -4.61 8.18 2.92
N ILE A 74 -4.48 8.25 1.61
CA ILE A 74 -3.22 8.48 0.90
C ILE A 74 -3.47 9.56 -0.14
N GLN A 75 -2.61 10.56 -0.18
CA GLN A 75 -2.64 11.64 -1.16
C GLN A 75 -1.84 11.25 -2.42
N PRO A 76 -2.14 11.85 -3.59
CA PRO A 76 -1.29 11.73 -4.76
C PRO A 76 0.16 12.11 -4.45
N GLY A 77 1.11 11.39 -5.04
CA GLY A 77 2.54 11.58 -4.87
C GLY A 77 3.14 10.88 -3.65
N ILE A 78 2.33 10.30 -2.78
CA ILE A 78 2.83 9.54 -1.62
C ILE A 78 3.20 8.12 -2.05
N PRO A 79 4.39 7.60 -1.68
CA PRO A 79 4.70 6.19 -1.86
C PRO A 79 3.79 5.29 -1.04
N VAL A 80 3.49 4.14 -1.60
CA VAL A 80 2.64 3.13 -1.02
C VAL A 80 3.18 1.74 -1.29
N GLU A 81 2.84 0.81 -0.42
CA GLU A 81 3.21 -0.59 -0.53
C GLU A 81 1.96 -1.45 -0.70
N ILE A 82 2.00 -2.41 -1.63
CA ILE A 82 1.02 -3.50 -1.68
C ILE A 82 1.38 -4.47 -0.55
N THR A 83 0.47 -4.64 0.40
CA THR A 83 0.72 -5.40 1.64
C THR A 83 -0.06 -6.71 1.71
N LYS A 84 -1.07 -6.86 0.85
CA LYS A 84 -1.86 -8.09 0.75
C LYS A 84 -2.62 -8.14 -0.56
N ILE A 85 -2.73 -9.35 -1.12
CA ILE A 85 -3.56 -9.62 -2.30
C ILE A 85 -4.63 -10.65 -1.92
N GLN A 86 -5.89 -10.36 -2.24
CA GLN A 86 -7.03 -11.25 -1.98
C GLN A 86 -7.75 -11.57 -3.28
N PHE A 87 -7.84 -12.85 -3.60
CA PHE A 87 -8.54 -13.34 -4.78
C PHE A 87 -9.99 -13.66 -4.44
N LYS A 88 -10.92 -13.01 -5.14
CA LYS A 88 -12.36 -13.29 -5.10
C LYS A 88 -12.79 -13.89 -6.44
N ASN A 89 -14.04 -14.33 -6.53
CA ASN A 89 -14.55 -14.96 -7.74
C ASN A 89 -14.46 -14.03 -8.97
N HIS A 90 -14.76 -12.74 -8.81
CA HIS A 90 -14.88 -11.76 -9.91
C HIS A 90 -14.04 -10.50 -9.62
N ALA A 91 -13.09 -10.59 -8.70
CA ALA A 91 -12.26 -9.47 -8.31
C ALA A 91 -10.93 -9.90 -7.68
N VAL A 92 -9.93 -9.03 -7.77
CA VAL A 92 -8.69 -9.12 -7.00
C VAL A 92 -8.55 -7.85 -6.19
N VAL A 93 -8.40 -7.97 -4.87
CA VAL A 93 -8.28 -6.84 -3.95
C VAL A 93 -6.83 -6.72 -3.50
N PHE A 94 -6.25 -5.54 -3.67
CA PHE A 94 -4.92 -5.17 -3.23
C PHE A 94 -5.07 -4.27 -1.98
N GLU A 95 -4.62 -4.72 -0.81
CA GLU A 95 -4.53 -3.88 0.38
C GLU A 95 -3.27 -3.02 0.27
N ILE A 96 -3.46 -1.70 0.29
CA ILE A 96 -2.40 -0.68 0.23
C ILE A 96 -2.11 -0.24 1.65
N ASN A 97 -0.85 -0.27 2.08
CA ASN A 97 -0.41 0.11 3.43
C ASN A 97 -1.27 -0.54 4.55
N ASN A 98 -1.46 -1.87 4.48
CA ASN A 98 -2.22 -2.71 5.40
C ASN A 98 -3.76 -2.57 5.35
N GLY A 99 -4.28 -1.82 4.37
CA GLY A 99 -5.71 -1.70 4.15
C GLY A 99 -6.41 -0.65 5.01
N GLY A 100 -7.60 -0.24 4.59
CA GLY A 100 -8.39 0.79 5.27
C GLY A 100 -9.31 0.29 6.40
N LYS A 101 -9.25 -1.01 6.75
CA LYS A 101 -10.05 -1.61 7.83
C LYS A 101 -9.35 -1.44 9.17
N SER A 102 -10.03 -0.85 10.15
CA SER A 102 -9.68 -1.02 11.56
C SER A 102 -9.91 -2.49 11.95
N ARG A 103 -8.86 -3.30 11.87
CA ARG A 103 -8.81 -4.57 12.59
C ARG A 103 -8.33 -4.20 14.00
N LYS A 104 -9.05 -4.58 15.06
CA LYS A 104 -8.46 -4.57 16.41
C LYS A 104 -7.20 -5.43 16.34
N LYS A 105 -6.05 -4.84 16.60
CA LYS A 105 -4.76 -5.50 16.41
C LYS A 105 -3.91 -5.26 17.63
N TRP A 106 -3.12 -6.28 17.97
CA TRP A 106 -2.31 -6.33 19.18
C TRP A 106 -1.42 -5.10 19.37
N TYR A 107 -0.99 -4.47 18.27
CA TYR A 107 -0.13 -3.29 18.31
C TYR A 107 -0.79 -2.02 18.89
N GLN A 108 -2.09 -2.04 19.14
CA GLN A 108 -2.77 -1.04 19.96
C GLN A 108 -2.23 -1.00 21.40
N HIS A 109 -1.57 -2.07 21.84
CA HIS A 109 -0.95 -2.20 23.16
C HIS A 109 0.59 -2.21 23.10
N ILE A 110 1.23 -1.78 21.99
CA ILE A 110 2.69 -1.59 22.03
C ILE A 110 2.96 -0.47 23.03
N GLU A 111 3.47 -0.82 24.20
CA GLU A 111 4.13 0.08 25.12
C GLU A 111 5.52 0.34 24.54
N ILE A 112 5.74 1.54 24.01
CA ILE A 112 7.06 1.99 23.61
C ILE A 112 7.61 2.77 24.79
N GLY A 113 8.76 2.34 25.29
CA GLY A 113 9.50 3.00 26.35
C GLY A 113 10.98 2.83 26.06
N MET A 114 11.62 3.86 25.52
CA MET A 114 13.05 3.84 25.28
C MET A 114 13.80 4.27 26.56
N GLY A 115 14.11 3.29 27.42
CA GLY A 115 15.00 3.47 28.57
C GLY A 115 14.39 3.07 29.90
N GLY A 116 14.38 1.78 30.22
CA GLY A 116 14.21 1.22 31.57
C GLY A 116 12.85 1.42 32.25
N MET A 117 12.03 2.38 31.82
CA MET A 117 10.67 2.62 32.31
C MET A 117 9.67 2.24 31.23
N MET A 118 9.01 1.09 31.41
CA MET A 118 7.78 0.76 30.70
C MET A 118 6.64 1.47 31.43
N GLN A 119 6.14 2.57 30.88
CA GLN A 119 4.85 3.11 31.31
C GLN A 119 3.75 2.64 30.34
N PRO A 120 2.61 2.17 30.86
CA PRO A 120 1.44 1.93 30.04
C PRO A 120 1.08 3.21 29.29
N ILE A 121 0.76 3.09 28.00
CA ILE A 121 0.27 4.22 27.21
C ILE A 121 -1.06 4.68 27.82
N ASP A 122 -1.01 5.77 28.59
CA ASP A 122 -2.18 6.35 29.22
C ASP A 122 -3.20 6.79 28.16
N GLN A 123 -4.47 6.47 28.42
CA GLN A 123 -5.61 6.56 27.50
C GLN A 123 -6.06 8.00 27.19
N ASN A 124 -5.39 9.01 27.76
CA ASN A 124 -5.83 10.41 27.73
C ASN A 124 -4.93 11.38 26.95
N GLN A 125 -3.80 10.94 26.39
CA GLN A 125 -3.09 11.79 25.44
C GLN A 125 -3.71 11.67 24.05
N GLN A 126 -3.99 12.82 23.44
CA GLN A 126 -4.44 13.01 22.06
C GLN A 126 -3.40 12.47 21.06
N GLN A 127 -3.09 11.18 21.10
CA GLN A 127 -2.25 10.53 20.11
C GLN A 127 -3.02 10.47 18.79
N ASN A 128 -2.36 10.89 17.72
CA ASN A 128 -2.91 10.96 16.38
C ASN A 128 -3.61 9.64 15.99
N PRO A 129 -4.78 9.69 15.31
CA PRO A 129 -5.48 8.49 14.90
C PRO A 129 -4.58 7.62 14.01
N ILE A 130 -4.61 6.31 14.24
CA ILE A 130 -3.91 5.31 13.41
C ILE A 130 -4.21 5.63 11.93
N ALA A 131 -3.17 5.88 11.15
CA ALA A 131 -3.32 6.11 9.72
C ALA A 131 -3.64 4.77 9.07
N TYR A 132 -4.92 4.58 8.72
CA TYR A 132 -5.34 3.42 7.94
C TYR A 132 -4.84 3.53 6.51
N GLY A 133 -4.47 2.40 5.91
CA GLY A 133 -4.18 2.32 4.49
C GLY A 133 -5.46 2.42 3.64
N SER A 134 -5.40 1.87 2.43
CA SER A 134 -6.53 1.83 1.50
C SER A 134 -6.60 0.48 0.79
N SER A 135 -7.53 0.32 -0.13
CA SER A 135 -7.56 -0.84 -1.02
C SER A 135 -7.85 -0.41 -2.45
N ILE A 136 -7.32 -1.17 -3.40
CA ILE A 136 -7.68 -1.08 -4.81
C ILE A 136 -8.26 -2.42 -5.22
N THR A 137 -9.47 -2.43 -5.76
CA THR A 137 -10.15 -3.64 -6.23
C THR A 137 -10.21 -3.65 -7.74
N LEU A 138 -9.50 -4.59 -8.37
CA LEU A 138 -9.69 -4.91 -9.78
C LEU A 138 -10.94 -5.77 -9.91
N THR A 139 -11.89 -5.35 -10.76
CA THR A 139 -13.18 -6.02 -10.98
C THR A 139 -13.27 -6.58 -12.40
N PHE A 140 -13.84 -7.77 -12.52
CA PHE A 140 -14.00 -8.49 -13.79
C PHE A 140 -15.49 -8.82 -13.97
N PRO A 141 -16.30 -7.89 -14.53
CA PRO A 141 -17.74 -8.05 -14.63
C PRO A 141 -18.13 -9.28 -15.45
N GLY A 142 -19.05 -10.09 -14.92
CA GLY A 142 -19.64 -11.23 -15.64
C GLY A 142 -18.70 -12.39 -15.94
N LYS A 143 -17.45 -12.36 -15.44
CA LYS A 143 -16.43 -13.39 -15.69
C LYS A 143 -15.74 -13.81 -14.40
N LYS A 144 -15.23 -15.04 -14.37
CA LYS A 144 -14.21 -15.38 -13.37
C LYS A 144 -12.99 -14.51 -13.61
N VAL A 145 -12.23 -14.20 -12.56
CA VAL A 145 -10.93 -13.53 -12.72
C VAL A 145 -10.12 -14.30 -13.78
N PRO A 146 -9.75 -13.66 -14.91
CA PRO A 146 -9.00 -14.33 -15.97
C PRO A 146 -7.59 -14.67 -15.48
N ASN A 147 -6.83 -15.46 -16.26
CA ASN A 147 -5.41 -15.55 -16.02
C ASN A 147 -4.79 -14.15 -16.12
N LEU A 148 -4.29 -13.65 -14.98
CA LEU A 148 -3.78 -12.29 -14.80
C LEU A 148 -2.31 -12.41 -14.41
N SER A 149 -1.42 -12.00 -15.32
CA SER A 149 0.01 -11.91 -15.05
C SER A 149 0.34 -10.69 -14.17
N VAL A 150 1.55 -10.67 -13.61
CA VAL A 150 2.08 -9.54 -12.82
C VAL A 150 2.06 -8.25 -13.64
N ASP A 151 2.56 -8.29 -14.88
CA ASP A 151 2.63 -7.10 -15.74
C ASP A 151 1.25 -6.57 -16.11
N GLN A 152 0.31 -7.46 -16.43
CA GLN A 152 -1.08 -7.07 -16.68
C GLN A 152 -1.73 -6.45 -15.45
N ALA A 153 -1.49 -7.01 -14.25
CA ALA A 153 -1.97 -6.43 -13.01
C ALA A 153 -1.39 -5.03 -12.77
N LYS A 154 -0.07 -4.84 -12.97
CA LYS A 154 0.58 -3.52 -12.87
C LYS A 154 0.00 -2.53 -13.88
N GLN A 155 -0.22 -2.97 -15.12
CA GLN A 155 -0.82 -2.15 -16.16
C GLN A 155 -2.24 -1.70 -15.78
N LEU A 156 -3.09 -2.59 -15.26
CA LEU A 156 -4.42 -2.21 -14.78
C LEU A 156 -4.37 -1.26 -13.57
N LEU A 157 -3.47 -1.53 -12.62
CA LEU A 157 -3.25 -0.68 -11.46
C LEU A 157 -2.62 0.68 -11.83
N SER A 158 -2.02 0.80 -13.02
CA SER A 158 -1.25 1.98 -13.44
C SER A 158 -2.07 3.27 -13.54
N VAL A 159 -3.40 3.16 -13.62
CA VAL A 159 -4.31 4.32 -13.55
C VAL A 159 -4.28 4.98 -12.18
N ALA A 160 -4.04 4.21 -11.11
CA ALA A 160 -4.03 4.68 -9.72
C ALA A 160 -2.64 4.67 -9.07
N LEU A 161 -1.73 3.81 -9.53
CA LEU A 161 -0.39 3.61 -8.98
C LEU A 161 0.67 3.77 -10.05
N ASP A 162 1.81 4.37 -9.71
CA ASP A 162 2.96 4.46 -10.61
C ASP A 162 4.10 3.61 -10.08
N PHE A 163 4.36 2.48 -10.74
CA PHE A 163 5.41 1.52 -10.38
C PHE A 163 6.79 1.92 -10.95
N HIS A 164 6.85 2.92 -11.84
CA HIS A 164 8.09 3.37 -12.48
C HIS A 164 8.54 4.74 -11.97
N ARG A 165 7.67 5.46 -11.25
CA ARG A 165 7.96 6.79 -10.74
C ARG A 165 8.95 6.74 -9.59
N LYS A 166 10.11 7.31 -9.90
CA LYS A 166 11.02 7.92 -8.93
C LYS A 166 10.24 8.88 -8.02
N LEU A 167 10.42 8.74 -6.71
CA LEU A 167 9.57 9.35 -5.69
C LEU A 167 9.49 10.87 -5.89
N PRO A 168 8.32 11.53 -5.80
CA PRO A 168 8.17 12.94 -6.20
C PRO A 168 9.11 13.92 -5.52
N THR A 169 9.63 13.58 -4.35
CA THR A 169 10.58 14.42 -3.62
C THR A 169 12.02 14.32 -4.16
N GLU A 170 12.28 13.46 -5.14
CA GLU A 170 13.57 13.40 -5.85
C GLU A 170 13.92 14.70 -6.61
N LEU A 171 12.97 15.61 -6.85
CA LEU A 171 13.15 16.71 -7.80
C LEU A 171 13.30 18.11 -7.21
N TYR A 172 12.97 18.39 -5.95
CA TYR A 172 12.71 19.79 -5.54
C TYR A 172 13.34 20.31 -4.24
N SER A 173 14.36 19.66 -3.68
CA SER A 173 15.14 20.34 -2.63
C SER A 173 16.64 20.25 -2.90
N PRO A 174 17.28 21.34 -3.39
CA PRO A 174 18.74 21.45 -3.44
C PRO A 174 19.43 21.30 -2.06
N LYS A 175 18.65 21.19 -0.98
CA LYS A 175 19.15 21.02 0.40
C LYS A 175 19.30 19.57 0.85
N VAL A 176 18.79 18.58 0.12
CA VAL A 176 18.89 17.17 0.53
C VAL A 176 20.26 16.62 0.08
N PRO A 177 21.15 16.21 1.01
CA PRO A 177 22.44 15.59 0.68
C PRO A 177 22.28 14.35 -0.21
N GLU A 178 23.25 14.09 -1.08
CA GLU A 178 23.16 13.01 -2.08
C GLU A 178 22.89 11.62 -1.43
N LYS A 179 23.51 11.35 -0.28
CA LYS A 179 23.27 10.12 0.51
C LYS A 179 21.79 9.91 0.85
N PHE A 180 21.04 10.99 1.09
CA PHE A 180 19.62 10.89 1.43
C PHE A 180 18.77 10.72 0.17
N LYS A 181 19.17 11.30 -0.97
CA LYS A 181 18.51 11.03 -2.25
C LYS A 181 18.61 9.55 -2.64
N GLU A 182 19.77 8.94 -2.43
CA GLU A 182 19.96 7.50 -2.67
C GLU A 182 19.10 6.64 -1.75
N ALA A 183 19.05 6.97 -0.46
CA ALA A 183 18.20 6.25 0.47
C ALA A 183 16.70 6.41 0.15
N ILE A 184 16.25 7.61 -0.24
CA ILE A 184 14.87 7.83 -0.73
C ILE A 184 14.59 6.92 -1.93
N LYS A 185 15.45 6.92 -2.96
CA LYS A 185 15.33 6.05 -4.14
C LYS A 185 15.21 4.57 -3.78
N ASN A 186 15.91 4.14 -2.73
CA ASN A 186 15.90 2.76 -2.26
C ASN A 186 14.82 2.48 -1.19
N HIS A 187 13.92 3.42 -0.93
CA HIS A 187 12.87 3.32 0.09
C HIS A 187 13.41 3.05 1.50
N GLN A 188 14.54 3.68 1.83
CA GLN A 188 15.26 3.57 3.10
C GLN A 188 15.25 4.90 3.86
N VAL A 189 15.33 4.79 5.19
CA VAL A 189 15.42 5.93 6.10
C VAL A 189 16.78 5.92 6.78
N LEU A 190 17.45 7.07 6.80
CA LEU A 190 18.75 7.25 7.45
C LEU A 190 18.67 8.28 8.57
N VAL A 191 19.54 8.13 9.57
CA VAL A 191 19.76 9.15 10.60
C VAL A 191 20.19 10.46 9.96
N GLY A 192 19.58 11.57 10.39
CA GLY A 192 19.78 12.92 9.87
C GLY A 192 18.80 13.33 8.76
N MET A 193 17.94 12.44 8.27
CA MET A 193 16.84 12.82 7.37
C MET A 193 15.83 13.73 8.09
N ASP A 194 15.18 14.62 7.35
CA ASP A 194 14.02 15.37 7.85
C ASP A 194 12.72 14.57 7.67
N ARG A 195 11.62 15.04 8.25
CA ARG A 195 10.31 14.37 8.17
C ARG A 195 9.84 14.21 6.72
N ASP A 196 10.07 15.24 5.90
CA ASP A 196 9.67 15.22 4.50
C ASP A 196 10.42 14.13 3.73
N ALA A 197 11.74 14.02 3.88
CA ALA A 197 12.55 12.95 3.28
C ALA A 197 12.08 11.55 3.73
N VAL A 198 11.67 11.39 4.98
CA VAL A 198 11.12 10.12 5.47
C VAL A 198 9.77 9.80 4.83
N LEU A 199 8.87 10.78 4.71
CA LEU A 199 7.60 10.62 3.99
C LEU A 199 7.84 10.30 2.51
N SER A 200 8.87 10.89 1.90
CA SER A 200 9.29 10.57 0.53
C SER A 200 9.76 9.15 0.39
N ALA A 201 10.53 8.64 1.36
CA ALA A 201 11.10 7.30 1.29
C ALA A 201 10.05 6.21 1.60
N LYS A 202 9.21 6.42 2.62
CA LYS A 202 8.35 5.37 3.21
C LYS A 202 6.86 5.69 3.18
N GLY A 203 6.47 6.92 2.88
CA GLY A 203 5.08 7.36 2.92
C GLY A 203 4.62 7.68 4.34
N THR A 204 3.31 7.71 4.55
CA THR A 204 2.73 7.99 5.87
C THR A 204 2.94 6.80 6.81
N PRO A 205 3.48 7.00 8.03
CA PRO A 205 3.58 5.94 9.02
C PRO A 205 2.18 5.53 9.49
N PHE A 206 2.01 4.27 9.89
CA PHE A 206 0.71 3.82 10.40
C PHE A 206 0.42 4.36 11.80
N ARG A 207 1.47 4.70 12.57
CA ARG A 207 1.36 5.30 13.91
C ARG A 207 2.49 6.30 14.15
N LYS A 208 2.17 7.37 14.88
CA LYS A 208 3.13 8.33 15.44
C LYS A 208 2.96 8.35 16.95
N VAL A 209 4.05 8.24 17.71
CA VAL A 209 4.04 8.25 19.17
C VAL A 209 4.95 9.37 19.64
N ARG A 210 4.45 10.25 20.50
CA ARG A 210 5.26 11.31 21.10
C ARG A 210 5.66 10.88 22.50
N GLU A 211 6.92 11.09 22.83
CA GLU A 211 7.49 10.78 24.15
C GLU A 211 8.22 12.00 24.67
N THR A 212 8.06 12.28 25.96
CA THR A 212 8.88 13.25 26.69
C THR A 212 9.76 12.48 27.65
N LYS A 213 11.07 12.52 27.44
CA LYS A 213 12.04 11.83 28.30
C LYS A 213 12.15 12.52 29.66
N PRO A 214 12.67 11.84 30.72
CA PRO A 214 12.84 12.44 32.05
C PRO A 214 13.72 13.70 32.09
N ASN A 215 14.61 13.88 31.11
CA ASN A 215 15.45 15.07 30.95
C ASN A 215 14.72 16.25 30.25
N GLY A 216 13.43 16.10 29.92
CA GLY A 216 12.62 17.09 29.22
C GLY A 216 12.74 17.08 27.70
N GLU A 217 13.53 16.16 27.12
CA GLU A 217 13.65 16.04 25.65
C GLU A 217 12.39 15.41 25.05
N GLU A 218 11.81 16.06 24.04
CA GLU A 218 10.68 15.51 23.27
C GLU A 218 11.15 14.77 22.03
N THR A 219 10.65 13.55 21.84
CA THR A 219 10.87 12.74 20.65
C THR A 219 9.55 12.28 20.04
N GLU A 220 9.54 12.04 18.73
CA GLU A 220 8.40 11.47 18.01
C GLU A 220 8.83 10.22 17.24
N ASP A 221 8.25 9.07 17.56
CA ASP A 221 8.47 7.80 16.88
C ASP A 221 7.44 7.59 15.78
N TRP A 222 7.91 7.40 14.56
CA TRP A 222 7.10 7.00 13.41
C TRP A 222 7.28 5.52 13.16
N LEU A 223 6.16 4.79 13.16
CA LEU A 223 6.15 3.35 12.98
C LEU A 223 5.66 3.00 11.57
N TYR A 224 6.42 2.15 10.91
CA TYR A 224 6.19 1.65 9.57
C TYR A 224 6.13 0.12 9.54
N GLY A 225 5.40 -0.41 8.56
CA GLY A 225 5.20 -1.85 8.42
C GLY A 225 4.25 -2.43 9.46
N LEU A 226 4.14 -3.75 9.48
CA LEU A 226 3.44 -4.48 10.52
C LEU A 226 4.26 -5.71 10.91
N PRO A 227 4.12 -6.17 12.16
CA PRO A 227 4.80 -7.35 12.67
C PRO A 227 4.69 -8.58 11.74
N PRO A 228 5.76 -9.37 11.62
CA PRO A 228 6.99 -9.28 12.40
C PRO A 228 7.92 -8.14 12.01
N HIS A 229 7.70 -7.47 10.87
CA HIS A 229 8.60 -6.45 10.33
C HIS A 229 8.12 -5.04 10.65
N VAL A 230 8.65 -4.43 11.70
CA VAL A 230 8.32 -3.06 12.11
C VAL A 230 9.56 -2.18 12.07
N LEU A 231 9.45 -1.04 11.39
CA LEU A 231 10.49 -0.02 11.35
C LEU A 231 10.08 1.16 12.23
N PHE A 232 10.92 1.48 13.20
CA PHE A 232 10.83 2.64 14.07
C PHE A 232 11.77 3.72 13.55
N VAL A 233 11.23 4.92 13.38
CA VAL A 233 11.98 6.12 12.99
C VAL A 233 11.75 7.18 14.07
N THR A 234 12.74 7.41 14.91
CA THR A 234 12.67 8.37 16.02
C THR A 234 13.17 9.73 15.56
N PHE A 235 12.36 10.75 15.77
CA PHE A 235 12.68 12.15 15.51
C PHE A 235 12.95 12.90 16.81
N SER A 236 13.92 13.83 16.76
CA SER A 236 14.01 14.95 17.70
C SER A 236 13.80 16.22 16.88
N GLY A 237 12.74 16.96 17.20
CA GLY A 237 12.22 18.01 16.32
C GLY A 237 11.88 17.47 14.93
N ASP A 238 12.57 17.97 13.91
CA ASP A 238 12.39 17.58 12.51
C ASP A 238 13.40 16.53 12.01
N THR A 239 14.42 16.18 12.81
CA THR A 239 15.53 15.34 12.37
C THR A 239 15.44 13.92 12.91
N VAL A 240 15.64 12.92 12.06
CA VAL A 240 15.77 11.52 12.46
C VAL A 240 17.03 11.34 13.29
N ILE A 241 16.88 10.90 14.54
CA ILE A 241 17.99 10.61 15.45
C ILE A 241 18.26 9.11 15.60
N LYS A 242 17.28 8.26 15.27
CA LYS A 242 17.40 6.80 15.38
C LYS A 242 16.50 6.10 14.37
N VAL A 243 17.01 5.00 13.81
CA VAL A 243 16.27 4.08 12.93
C VAL A 243 16.48 2.67 13.46
N GLN A 244 15.40 1.94 13.73
CA GLN A 244 15.49 0.57 14.25
C GLN A 244 14.44 -0.33 13.61
N GLN A 245 14.88 -1.46 13.07
CA GLN A 245 14.00 -2.47 12.47
C GLN A 245 13.95 -3.69 13.39
N TYR A 246 12.74 -4.19 13.63
CA TYR A 246 12.46 -5.43 14.34
C TYR A 246 11.80 -6.43 13.38
#